data_AF-A0A497RY78-F1
#
_entry.id   AF-A0A497RY78-F1
#
_cell.length_a   1.000
_cell.length_b   1.000
_cell.length_c   1.000
_cell.angle_alpha   90.00
_cell.angle_beta   90.00
_cell.angle_gamma   90.00
#
_symmetry.space_group_name_H-M   'P 1'
#
loop_
_entity.id
_entity.type
_entity.pdbx_description
1 polymer ?
#
loop_
_entity_poly.entity_id
_entity_poly.type
_entity_poly.pdbx_seq_one_letter_code
_entity_poly.pdbx_strand_id
1 'polypeptide(L)'
;MRSIYQTWVFFKLLSLIASEEPSKLIHPEHGSLYVERSGRQRLGLIPPNCVISGLSGALSFFLEVPRPIAWEDSRDLASVWKFYVALRPDMMVYGGVVMDIADPPSDPPIKKPDFIVECKELDDWYGRVRDLKGQLSKPLSAEEWRFLWLKGLWDGLADAMGVKRKEVIRMFREERSIRLREPQLVQLYRSVYRPDEMALVSRARVPGEVRDELEAHGIKVYDDVGFRPERLEELAHELLSKARPAGEADLLAEVASILGLKQFDREALRKVLLELVREEADVLRKRLSASGPSDEGMRKYPGT
;
A
#
# COMPACT_ATOMS: atom_id res chain seq x y z
N MET A 1 -10.80 -18.82 -8.86
CA MET A 1 -10.31 -18.45 -7.52
C MET A 1 -8.78 -18.39 -7.55
N ARG A 2 -8.19 -17.20 -7.60
CA ARG A 2 -6.77 -16.91 -7.32
C ARG A 2 -6.82 -15.87 -6.19
N SER A 3 -6.27 -16.04 -4.99
CA SER A 3 -5.65 -17.20 -4.35
C SER A 3 -6.23 -17.31 -2.91
N ILE A 4 -6.73 -18.49 -2.53
CA ILE A 4 -7.32 -18.71 -1.19
C ILE A 4 -6.28 -18.43 -0.12
N TYR A 5 -5.01 -18.70 -0.44
CA TYR A 5 -3.90 -18.50 0.45
C TYR A 5 -3.65 -17.03 0.80
N GLN A 6 -3.59 -16.13 -0.19
CA GLN A 6 -3.47 -14.69 0.05
C GLN A 6 -4.61 -14.15 0.91
N THR A 7 -5.85 -14.58 0.61
CA THR A 7 -7.02 -14.18 1.42
C THR A 7 -6.89 -14.65 2.87
N TRP A 8 -6.42 -15.89 3.08
CA TRP A 8 -6.16 -16.42 4.41
C TRP A 8 -5.05 -15.62 5.13
N VAL A 9 -3.91 -15.36 4.47
CA VAL A 9 -2.82 -14.55 5.04
C VAL A 9 -3.35 -13.18 5.45
N PHE A 10 -4.09 -12.50 4.57
CA PHE A 10 -4.66 -11.18 4.85
C PHE A 10 -5.54 -11.19 6.11
N PHE A 11 -6.51 -12.10 6.18
CA PHE A 11 -7.39 -12.18 7.35
C PHE A 11 -6.66 -12.57 8.63
N LYS A 12 -5.62 -13.42 8.53
CA LYS A 12 -4.82 -13.79 9.70
C LYS A 12 -3.94 -12.65 10.19
N LEU A 13 -3.33 -11.87 9.31
CA LEU A 13 -2.61 -10.66 9.70
C LEU A 13 -3.53 -9.68 10.43
N LEU A 14 -4.73 -9.42 9.91
CA LEU A 14 -5.71 -8.56 10.60
C LEU A 14 -6.10 -9.11 11.98
N SER A 15 -6.32 -10.42 12.08
CA SER A 15 -6.67 -11.07 13.35
C SER A 15 -5.54 -11.01 14.37
N LEU A 16 -4.29 -11.17 13.93
CA LEU A 16 -3.11 -11.10 14.80
C LEU A 16 -2.88 -9.68 15.29
N ILE A 17 -2.95 -8.69 14.40
CA ILE A 17 -2.85 -7.27 14.79
C ILE A 17 -3.93 -6.91 15.81
N ALA A 18 -5.17 -7.35 15.60
CA ALA A 18 -6.26 -7.12 16.55
C ALA A 18 -6.11 -7.86 17.89
N SER A 19 -5.25 -8.89 17.96
CA SER A 19 -4.93 -9.59 19.20
C SER A 19 -3.78 -8.94 19.99
N GLU A 20 -2.89 -8.21 19.32
CA GLU A 20 -1.78 -7.47 19.93
C GLU A 20 -2.27 -6.22 20.67
N GLU A 21 -3.24 -5.49 20.08
CA GLU A 21 -3.79 -4.28 20.68
C GLU A 21 -5.27 -4.06 20.35
N PRO A 22 -6.02 -3.33 21.19
CA PRO A 22 -7.38 -2.91 20.89
C PRO A 22 -7.44 -2.18 19.55
N SER A 23 -7.95 -2.87 18.53
CA SER A 23 -7.97 -2.41 17.15
C SER A 23 -9.40 -2.27 16.65
N LYS A 24 -9.65 -1.25 15.82
CA LYS A 24 -10.93 -0.99 15.18
C LYS A 24 -10.75 -0.93 13.67
N LEU A 25 -11.65 -1.61 12.96
CA LEU A 25 -11.85 -1.40 11.53
C LEU A 25 -12.55 -0.06 11.33
N ILE A 26 -11.85 0.95 10.79
CA ILE A 26 -12.43 2.27 10.50
C ILE A 26 -12.86 2.41 9.03
N HIS A 27 -12.31 1.56 8.15
CA HIS A 27 -12.78 1.41 6.78
C HIS A 27 -12.80 -0.08 6.40
N PRO A 28 -13.84 -0.56 5.71
CA PRO A 28 -15.05 0.17 5.34
C PRO A 28 -16.02 0.36 6.50
N GLU A 29 -16.70 1.52 6.54
CA GLU A 29 -17.56 1.95 7.65
C GLU A 29 -18.78 1.03 7.89
N HIS A 30 -19.26 0.37 6.84
CA HIS A 30 -20.40 -0.57 6.92
C HIS A 30 -20.02 -1.96 7.45
N GLY A 31 -18.77 -2.16 7.89
CA GLY A 31 -18.34 -3.39 8.57
C GLY A 31 -18.20 -4.63 7.68
N SER A 32 -18.16 -4.49 6.35
CA SER A 32 -17.98 -5.61 5.42
C SER A 32 -16.65 -5.50 4.68
N LEU A 33 -15.71 -6.41 4.95
CA LEU A 33 -14.40 -6.44 4.28
C LEU A 33 -14.53 -6.96 2.85
N TYR A 34 -14.10 -6.15 1.88
CA TYR A 34 -14.01 -6.58 0.49
C TYR A 34 -12.61 -7.07 0.17
N VAL A 35 -12.50 -8.34 -0.18
CA VAL A 35 -11.23 -8.94 -0.63
C VAL A 35 -10.99 -8.62 -2.11
N GLU A 36 -12.06 -8.54 -2.90
CA GLU A 36 -11.99 -8.21 -4.32
C GLU A 36 -12.18 -6.71 -4.58
N ARG A 37 -11.64 -6.24 -5.72
CA ARG A 37 -11.68 -4.82 -6.13
C ARG A 37 -12.69 -4.49 -7.24
N SER A 38 -13.51 -5.45 -7.65
CA SER A 38 -14.47 -5.25 -8.75
C SER A 38 -15.42 -4.08 -8.45
N GLY A 39 -15.47 -3.08 -9.36
CA GLY A 39 -16.31 -1.88 -9.22
C GLY A 39 -15.87 -0.86 -8.15
N ARG A 40 -14.70 -1.04 -7.52
CA ARG A 40 -14.23 -0.17 -6.41
C ARG A 40 -13.23 0.90 -6.83
N GLN A 41 -12.68 0.81 -8.03
CA GLN A 41 -11.79 1.83 -8.62
C GLN A 41 -12.57 2.65 -9.64
N ARG A 42 -13.29 3.65 -9.12
CA ARG A 42 -14.06 4.61 -9.90
C ARG A 42 -13.45 6.00 -9.70
N LEU A 43 -13.61 6.89 -10.68
CA LEU A 43 -13.22 8.30 -10.58
C LEU A 43 -11.71 8.54 -10.35
N GLY A 44 -10.84 7.69 -10.89
CA GLY A 44 -9.39 7.93 -10.77
C GLY A 44 -8.76 7.51 -9.43
N LEU A 45 -9.53 6.99 -8.47
CA LEU A 45 -9.05 6.65 -7.13
C LEU A 45 -8.77 5.16 -6.95
N ILE A 46 -7.79 4.84 -6.10
CA ILE A 46 -7.50 3.49 -5.62
C ILE A 46 -7.68 3.48 -4.10
N PRO A 47 -8.88 3.13 -3.57
CA PRO A 47 -9.14 3.11 -2.13
C PRO A 47 -8.58 1.85 -1.44
N PRO A 48 -8.36 1.88 -0.12
CA PRO A 48 -7.93 0.71 0.64
C PRO A 48 -9.02 -0.36 0.65
N ASN A 49 -8.61 -1.62 0.78
CA ASN A 49 -9.52 -2.72 1.10
C ASN A 49 -9.97 -2.63 2.56
N CYS A 50 -9.07 -2.20 3.45
CA CYS A 50 -9.42 -1.84 4.81
C CYS A 50 -8.45 -0.85 5.43
N VAL A 51 -8.93 -0.16 6.47
CA VAL A 51 -8.09 0.60 7.37
C VAL A 51 -8.40 0.13 8.79
N ILE A 52 -7.36 -0.31 9.49
CA ILE A 52 -7.41 -0.64 10.91
C ILE A 52 -6.72 0.46 11.70
N SER A 53 -7.25 0.80 12.87
CA SER A 53 -6.70 1.79 13.79
C SER A 53 -6.64 1.18 15.19
N GLY A 54 -5.50 1.30 15.85
CA GLY A 54 -5.27 0.86 17.22
C GLY A 54 -4.40 1.85 17.99
N LEU A 55 -3.82 1.40 19.10
CA LEU A 55 -2.97 2.22 19.96
C LEU A 55 -1.66 2.64 19.26
N SER A 56 -1.11 1.79 18.40
CA SER A 56 0.10 2.05 17.63
C SER A 56 -0.14 2.99 16.45
N GLY A 57 -1.40 3.29 16.14
CA GLY A 57 -1.83 4.12 15.01
C GLY A 57 -2.66 3.32 14.01
N ALA A 58 -2.67 3.78 12.76
CA ALA A 58 -3.46 3.18 11.69
C ALA A 58 -2.58 2.48 10.64
N LEU A 59 -3.16 1.47 10.01
CA LEU A 59 -2.63 0.77 8.83
C LEU A 59 -3.72 0.67 7.76
N SER A 60 -3.36 1.02 6.54
CA SER A 60 -4.22 0.96 5.37
C SER A 60 -3.74 -0.14 4.43
N PHE A 61 -4.60 -1.13 4.18
CA PHE A 61 -4.29 -2.32 3.37
C PHE A 61 -4.91 -2.22 1.99
N PHE A 62 -4.13 -2.55 0.96
CA PHE A 62 -4.55 -2.59 -0.42
C PHE A 62 -4.17 -3.94 -1.03
N LEU A 63 -5.17 -4.69 -1.48
CA LEU A 63 -5.01 -6.03 -2.02
C LEU A 63 -4.97 -5.98 -3.54
N GLU A 64 -4.02 -6.68 -4.16
CA GLU A 64 -3.89 -6.79 -5.61
C GLU A 64 -3.95 -5.44 -6.35
N VAL A 65 -3.18 -4.45 -5.89
CA VAL A 65 -3.09 -3.12 -6.52
C VAL A 65 -1.71 -2.89 -7.13
N PRO A 66 -1.60 -1.98 -8.12
CA PRO A 66 -2.67 -1.29 -8.82
C PRO A 66 -3.42 -2.20 -9.82
N ARG A 67 -4.68 -1.82 -10.08
CA ARG A 67 -5.53 -2.39 -11.14
C ARG A 67 -6.02 -1.24 -12.02
N PRO A 68 -6.47 -1.50 -13.26
CA PRO A 68 -7.11 -0.51 -14.10
C PRO A 68 -8.17 0.32 -13.37
N ILE A 69 -8.14 1.64 -13.57
CA ILE A 69 -9.14 2.55 -13.04
C ILE A 69 -10.16 2.84 -14.15
N ALA A 70 -11.46 2.85 -13.85
CA ALA A 70 -12.47 3.23 -14.84
C ALA A 70 -12.43 4.74 -15.12
N TRP A 71 -12.42 5.14 -16.40
CA TRP A 71 -12.48 6.54 -16.86
C TRP A 71 -13.77 6.83 -17.63
N GLU A 72 -14.15 8.12 -17.65
CA GLU A 72 -15.33 8.59 -18.36
C GLU A 72 -15.02 9.07 -19.79
N ASP A 73 -13.79 9.55 -20.09
CA ASP A 73 -13.44 10.15 -21.40
C ASP A 73 -12.05 9.76 -21.98
N SER A 74 -11.90 9.84 -23.31
CA SER A 74 -10.73 9.37 -24.08
C SER A 74 -9.45 10.22 -23.94
N ARG A 75 -9.52 11.44 -23.40
CA ARG A 75 -8.33 12.26 -23.07
C ARG A 75 -7.59 11.75 -21.82
N ASP A 76 -8.24 10.91 -21.03
CA ASP A 76 -7.75 10.37 -19.76
C ASP A 76 -7.10 8.97 -19.91
N LEU A 77 -7.01 8.46 -21.14
CA LEU A 77 -6.45 7.13 -21.39
C LEU A 77 -4.93 7.08 -21.12
N ALA A 78 -4.18 8.14 -21.47
CA ALA A 78 -2.73 8.18 -21.31
C ALA A 78 -2.30 8.27 -19.83
N SER A 79 -3.06 9.00 -19.01
CA SER A 79 -2.90 9.09 -17.55
C SER A 79 -3.22 7.77 -16.85
N VAL A 80 -4.24 7.04 -17.33
CA VAL A 80 -4.70 5.80 -16.69
C VAL A 80 -3.99 4.55 -17.22
N TRP A 81 -3.40 4.58 -18.42
CA TRP A 81 -2.70 3.44 -19.03
C TRP A 81 -1.58 2.89 -18.16
N LYS A 82 -0.88 3.75 -17.41
CA LYS A 82 0.16 3.32 -16.46
C LYS A 82 -0.36 2.30 -15.44
N PHE A 83 -1.63 2.40 -15.02
CA PHE A 83 -2.25 1.44 -14.09
C PHE A 83 -2.57 0.09 -14.74
N TYR A 84 -2.71 0.02 -16.07
CA TYR A 84 -2.93 -1.24 -16.80
C TYR A 84 -1.69 -2.11 -16.87
N VAL A 85 -0.53 -1.47 -16.95
CA VAL A 85 0.76 -2.13 -17.16
C VAL A 85 1.60 -2.22 -15.88
N ALA A 86 1.13 -1.62 -14.79
CA ALA A 86 1.82 -1.65 -13.51
C ALA A 86 1.82 -3.04 -12.88
N LEU A 87 2.93 -3.36 -12.21
CA LEU A 87 3.13 -4.62 -11.50
C LEU A 87 2.19 -4.73 -10.31
N ARG A 88 1.65 -5.90 -10.03
CA ARG A 88 0.59 -6.06 -9.03
C ARG A 88 1.00 -7.03 -7.92
N PRO A 89 1.68 -6.53 -6.87
CA PRO A 89 1.87 -7.26 -5.62
C PRO A 89 0.55 -7.69 -4.99
N ASP A 90 0.60 -8.75 -4.20
CA ASP A 90 -0.58 -9.28 -3.53
C ASP A 90 -1.14 -8.34 -2.47
N MET A 91 -0.29 -7.69 -1.68
CA MET A 91 -0.70 -6.70 -0.68
C MET A 91 0.29 -5.56 -0.58
N MET A 92 -0.22 -4.33 -0.57
CA MET A 92 0.51 -3.12 -0.18
C MET A 92 -0.09 -2.59 1.12
N VAL A 93 0.78 -2.19 2.05
CA VAL A 93 0.38 -1.65 3.35
C VAL A 93 1.02 -0.28 3.52
N TYR A 94 0.21 0.65 4.01
CA TYR A 94 0.61 2.03 4.28
C TYR A 94 0.33 2.35 5.76
N GLY A 95 1.27 3.05 6.39
CA GLY A 95 1.11 3.62 7.71
C GLY A 95 0.19 4.83 7.68
N GLY A 96 -0.78 4.86 8.59
CA GLY A 96 -1.78 5.91 8.72
C GLY A 96 -3.07 5.58 7.96
N VAL A 97 -3.95 6.58 7.87
CA VAL A 97 -5.22 6.50 7.16
C VAL A 97 -5.03 6.99 5.73
N VAL A 98 -4.78 6.06 4.81
CA VAL A 98 -4.55 6.33 3.40
C VAL A 98 -5.78 5.87 2.62
N MET A 99 -6.58 6.85 2.20
CA MET A 99 -7.85 6.59 1.50
C MET A 99 -7.71 6.53 -0.03
N ASP A 100 -6.55 6.91 -0.56
CA ASP A 100 -6.23 6.83 -1.98
C ASP A 100 -4.72 6.73 -2.19
N ILE A 101 -4.29 5.75 -3.00
CA ILE A 101 -2.88 5.57 -3.39
C ILE A 101 -2.60 5.91 -4.84
N ALA A 102 -3.61 6.30 -5.63
CA ALA A 102 -3.39 6.71 -7.01
C ALA A 102 -2.46 7.93 -7.05
N ASP A 103 -1.47 7.88 -7.94
CA ASP A 103 -0.57 9.01 -8.22
C ASP A 103 -0.20 8.99 -9.72
N PRO A 104 -1.13 9.35 -10.63
CA PRO A 104 -0.93 9.25 -12.08
C PRO A 104 0.32 9.98 -12.63
N PRO A 105 0.73 11.15 -12.10
CA PRO A 105 1.97 11.80 -12.50
C PRO A 105 3.22 10.94 -12.24
N SER A 106 3.21 10.14 -11.18
CA SER A 106 4.34 9.33 -10.75
C SER A 106 4.60 8.10 -11.63
N ASP A 107 5.76 7.50 -11.38
CA ASP A 107 6.21 6.23 -11.93
C ASP A 107 6.92 5.41 -10.83
N PRO A 108 6.33 4.31 -10.33
CA PRO A 108 5.02 3.75 -10.72
C PRO A 108 3.84 4.69 -10.37
N PRO A 109 2.64 4.51 -10.96
CA PRO A 109 1.53 5.48 -10.85
C PRO A 109 0.79 5.42 -9.49
N ILE A 110 1.48 5.03 -8.43
CA ILE A 110 0.95 4.98 -7.07
C ILE A 110 1.94 5.55 -6.08
N LYS A 111 1.43 5.98 -4.92
CA LYS A 111 2.24 6.38 -3.77
C LYS A 111 3.13 5.22 -3.33
N LYS A 112 4.37 5.51 -2.92
CA LYS A 112 5.30 4.52 -2.34
C LYS A 112 4.65 3.85 -1.11
N PRO A 113 4.53 2.52 -1.07
CA PRO A 113 4.05 1.79 0.11
C PRO A 113 5.11 1.73 1.21
N ASP A 114 4.66 1.63 2.46
CA ASP A 114 5.56 1.40 3.59
C ASP A 114 5.97 -0.08 3.68
N PHE A 115 5.06 -0.99 3.33
CA PHE A 115 5.31 -2.43 3.32
C PHE A 115 4.65 -3.13 2.12
N ILE A 116 5.30 -4.16 1.57
CA ILE A 116 4.70 -5.09 0.60
C ILE A 116 4.70 -6.52 1.15
N VAL A 117 3.57 -7.23 1.01
CA VAL A 117 3.48 -8.66 1.31
C VAL A 117 3.07 -9.40 0.04
N GLU A 118 3.90 -10.35 -0.37
CA GLU A 118 3.66 -11.24 -1.52
C GLU A 118 3.40 -12.66 -1.03
N CYS A 119 2.39 -13.35 -1.58
CA CYS A 119 1.98 -14.68 -1.15
C CYS A 119 2.24 -15.72 -2.24
N LYS A 120 2.84 -16.86 -1.87
CA LYS A 120 3.05 -17.99 -2.79
C LYS A 120 2.39 -19.26 -2.25
N GLU A 121 1.35 -19.70 -2.96
CA GLU A 121 0.53 -20.85 -2.55
C GLU A 121 1.09 -22.20 -3.02
N LEU A 122 1.63 -22.26 -4.24
CA LEU A 122 1.93 -23.53 -4.91
C LEU A 122 3.35 -23.96 -4.57
N ASP A 123 3.58 -25.24 -4.30
CA ASP A 123 4.88 -25.78 -3.87
C ASP A 123 5.97 -25.67 -4.94
N ASP A 124 5.59 -25.62 -6.22
CA ASP A 124 6.48 -25.49 -7.36
C ASP A 124 6.65 -24.03 -7.85
N TRP A 125 6.14 -23.04 -7.09
CA TRP A 125 6.03 -21.65 -7.55
C TRP A 125 7.35 -21.08 -8.08
N TYR A 126 8.48 -21.40 -7.44
CA TYR A 126 9.81 -20.92 -7.78
C TYR A 126 10.29 -21.41 -9.16
N GLY A 127 9.83 -22.59 -9.59
CA GLY A 127 10.15 -23.19 -10.88
C GLY A 127 9.29 -22.64 -12.02
N ARG A 128 8.22 -21.91 -11.71
CA ARG A 128 7.31 -21.36 -12.71
C ARG A 128 7.97 -20.20 -13.43
N VAL A 129 7.87 -20.28 -14.75
CA VAL A 129 8.34 -19.26 -15.67
C VAL A 129 7.13 -18.53 -16.22
N ARG A 130 7.15 -17.21 -16.13
CA ARG A 130 6.24 -16.35 -16.90
C ARG A 130 6.97 -15.87 -18.14
N ASP A 131 6.38 -16.13 -19.30
CA ASP A 131 6.78 -15.48 -20.54
C ASP A 131 6.29 -14.03 -20.49
N LEU A 132 7.20 -13.12 -20.12
CA LEU A 132 6.98 -11.71 -20.35
C LEU A 132 7.39 -11.46 -21.81
N LYS A 133 6.42 -11.11 -22.66
CA LYS A 133 6.74 -10.71 -24.03
C LYS A 133 7.61 -9.44 -23.98
N GLY A 134 8.93 -9.61 -24.19
CA GLY A 134 9.91 -8.55 -24.48
C GLY A 134 11.27 -8.66 -23.77
N GLN A 135 12.33 -9.01 -24.53
CA GLN A 135 13.81 -8.73 -24.47
C GLN A 135 14.82 -9.30 -23.43
N LEU A 136 15.30 -10.54 -23.69
CA LEU A 136 16.66 -11.08 -23.45
C LEU A 136 17.15 -11.65 -22.09
N SER A 137 18.04 -12.64 -22.27
CA SER A 137 18.57 -13.69 -21.39
C SER A 137 19.85 -13.32 -20.62
N LYS A 138 19.80 -12.22 -19.88
CA LYS A 138 20.69 -11.93 -18.74
C LYS A 138 19.84 -11.18 -17.70
N PRO A 139 20.12 -11.28 -16.39
CA PRO A 139 19.41 -10.46 -15.42
C PRO A 139 19.67 -8.99 -15.77
N LEU A 140 18.62 -8.34 -16.26
CA LEU A 140 18.61 -6.92 -16.56
C LEU A 140 18.88 -6.16 -15.27
N SER A 141 19.74 -5.15 -15.32
CA SER A 141 19.84 -4.16 -14.26
C SER A 141 18.50 -3.41 -14.10
N ALA A 142 18.27 -2.83 -12.91
CA ALA A 142 17.06 -2.06 -12.64
C ALA A 142 16.84 -0.92 -13.67
N GLU A 143 17.92 -0.38 -14.24
CA GLU A 143 17.87 0.66 -15.28
C GLU A 143 17.43 0.12 -16.64
N GLU A 144 17.90 -1.08 -17.03
CA GLU A 144 17.49 -1.73 -18.28
C GLU A 144 16.01 -2.17 -18.21
N TRP A 145 15.53 -2.56 -17.03
CA TRP A 145 14.10 -2.80 -16.79
C TRP A 145 13.27 -1.53 -16.92
N ARG A 146 13.72 -0.41 -16.32
CA ARG A 146 13.06 0.89 -16.45
C ARG A 146 13.00 1.37 -17.90
N PHE A 147 14.04 1.09 -18.67
CA PHE A 147 14.12 1.41 -20.10
C PHE A 147 13.15 0.58 -20.96
N LEU A 148 13.07 -0.74 -20.74
CA LEU A 148 12.10 -1.59 -21.46
C LEU A 148 10.65 -1.27 -21.09
N TRP A 149 10.42 -0.84 -19.86
CA TRP A 149 9.13 -0.35 -19.39
C TRP A 149 8.74 0.99 -20.05
N LEU A 150 9.66 1.95 -20.15
CA LEU A 150 9.48 3.20 -20.91
C LEU A 150 9.26 2.94 -22.41
N LYS A 151 9.90 1.92 -22.98
CA LYS A 151 9.76 1.50 -24.38
C LYS A 151 8.36 0.95 -24.69
N GLY A 152 7.81 0.12 -23.81
CA GLY A 152 6.42 -0.35 -23.91
C GLY A 152 5.38 0.75 -23.73
N LEU A 153 5.70 1.80 -22.96
CA LEU A 153 4.90 3.02 -22.82
C LEU A 153 4.79 3.80 -24.14
N TRP A 154 5.86 3.78 -24.96
CA TRP A 154 5.98 4.55 -26.19
C TRP A 154 5.37 3.84 -27.42
N ASP A 155 5.48 2.51 -27.49
CA ASP A 155 4.90 1.71 -28.58
C ASP A 155 3.36 1.81 -28.63
N GLY A 156 2.69 1.94 -27.47
CA GLY A 156 1.25 2.17 -27.40
C GLY A 156 0.82 3.61 -27.75
N LEU A 157 1.70 4.59 -27.50
CA LEU A 157 1.45 6.01 -27.78
C LEU A 157 1.51 6.32 -29.28
N ALA A 158 2.41 5.65 -30.02
CA ALA A 158 2.61 5.87 -31.45
C ALA A 158 1.41 5.45 -32.31
N ASP A 159 0.73 4.34 -31.97
CA ASP A 159 -0.48 3.88 -32.65
C ASP A 159 -1.70 4.79 -32.35
N ALA A 160 -1.79 5.36 -31.14
CA ALA A 160 -2.86 6.28 -30.76
C ALA A 160 -2.65 7.73 -31.29
N MET A 161 -1.41 8.14 -31.56
CA MET A 161 -1.06 9.50 -32.01
C MET A 161 -0.90 9.66 -33.54
N GLY A 162 -1.08 8.60 -34.34
CA GLY A 162 -1.05 8.68 -35.80
C GLY A 162 0.31 9.08 -36.39
N VAL A 163 1.40 8.88 -35.65
CA VAL A 163 2.76 9.17 -36.12
C VAL A 163 3.21 8.03 -37.04
N LYS A 164 3.74 8.36 -38.22
CA LYS A 164 3.98 7.38 -39.29
C LYS A 164 5.02 6.33 -38.87
N ARG A 165 4.54 5.10 -38.71
CA ARG A 165 5.24 3.80 -38.52
C ARG A 165 6.64 3.64 -39.16
N LYS A 166 6.91 4.32 -40.28
CA LYS A 166 8.10 4.08 -41.13
C LYS A 166 9.44 4.52 -40.54
N GLU A 167 9.47 5.45 -39.58
CA GLU A 167 10.73 5.82 -38.91
C GLU A 167 11.09 4.86 -37.76
N VAL A 168 10.09 4.27 -37.09
CA VAL A 168 10.29 3.30 -36.00
C VAL A 168 10.65 1.90 -36.53
N ILE A 169 10.04 1.49 -37.65
CA ILE A 169 10.24 0.16 -38.26
C ILE A 169 11.69 -0.09 -38.70
N ARG A 170 12.46 0.96 -39.02
CA ARG A 170 13.83 0.80 -39.55
C ARG A 170 14.84 0.38 -38.47
N MET A 171 14.49 0.51 -37.18
CA MET A 171 15.32 0.06 -36.05
C MET A 171 14.96 -1.35 -35.53
N PHE A 172 13.92 -1.99 -36.08
CA PHE A 172 13.35 -3.25 -35.57
C PHE A 172 13.53 -4.42 -36.56
N ARG A 173 14.76 -4.88 -36.72
CA ARG A 173 15.04 -6.26 -37.15
C ARG A 173 15.98 -6.90 -36.14
N GLU A 174 15.39 -7.59 -35.17
CA GLU A 174 15.87 -8.83 -34.50
C GLU A 174 15.15 -9.02 -33.15
N GLU A 175 14.21 -9.97 -33.11
CA GLU A 175 13.24 -10.25 -32.05
C GLU A 175 13.76 -11.29 -31.03
N ARG A 176 13.56 -11.12 -29.70
CA ARG A 176 13.60 -12.19 -28.65
C ARG A 176 12.77 -11.88 -27.37
N SER A 177 12.11 -12.88 -26.79
CA SER A 177 11.26 -12.85 -25.56
C SER A 177 12.03 -13.07 -24.23
N ILE A 178 11.53 -12.58 -23.07
CA ILE A 178 12.12 -12.85 -21.72
C ILE A 178 11.30 -13.89 -20.99
N ARG A 179 12.01 -14.84 -20.38
CA ARG A 179 11.48 -15.79 -19.40
C ARG A 179 11.84 -15.29 -17.99
N LEU A 180 10.85 -14.86 -17.22
CA LEU A 180 11.04 -14.44 -15.83
C LEU A 180 10.56 -15.55 -14.90
N ARG A 181 11.43 -16.02 -14.02
CA ARG A 181 11.02 -16.92 -12.94
C ARG A 181 10.26 -16.13 -11.87
N GLU A 182 9.33 -16.76 -11.18
CA GLU A 182 8.56 -16.10 -10.11
C GLU A 182 9.45 -15.40 -9.05
N PRO A 183 10.60 -15.93 -8.58
CA PRO A 183 11.46 -15.22 -7.62
C PRO A 183 11.94 -13.86 -8.14
N GLN A 184 12.26 -13.79 -9.44
CA GLN A 184 12.69 -12.55 -10.08
C GLN A 184 11.54 -11.53 -10.20
N LEU A 185 10.30 -12.01 -10.34
CA LEU A 185 9.11 -11.15 -10.29
C LEU A 185 8.93 -10.53 -8.90
N VAL A 186 9.17 -11.30 -7.83
CA VAL A 186 9.11 -10.79 -6.45
C VAL A 186 10.19 -9.71 -6.22
N GLN A 187 11.42 -9.94 -6.68
CA GLN A 187 12.49 -8.94 -6.64
C GLN A 187 12.14 -7.67 -7.42
N LEU A 188 11.46 -7.82 -8.55
CA LEU A 188 11.01 -6.71 -9.37
C LEU A 188 9.99 -5.84 -8.63
N TYR A 189 9.06 -6.42 -7.86
CA TYR A 189 8.12 -5.66 -7.03
C TYR A 189 8.86 -4.76 -6.04
N ARG A 190 9.86 -5.29 -5.33
CA ARG A 190 10.67 -4.50 -4.40
C ARG A 190 11.41 -3.37 -5.12
N SER A 191 11.98 -3.66 -6.28
CA SER A 191 12.80 -2.71 -7.05
C SER A 191 11.99 -1.57 -7.64
N VAL A 192 10.77 -1.85 -8.11
CA VAL A 192 9.87 -0.86 -8.73
C VAL A 192 9.21 0.01 -7.67
N TYR A 193 8.60 -0.60 -6.65
CA TYR A 193 7.84 0.13 -5.64
C TYR A 193 8.67 0.71 -4.51
N ARG A 194 9.89 0.17 -4.30
CA ARG A 194 10.84 0.61 -3.26
C ARG A 194 10.18 0.79 -1.89
N PRO A 195 9.44 -0.21 -1.37
CA PRO A 195 8.87 -0.13 -0.03
C PRO A 195 9.97 -0.02 1.03
N ASP A 196 9.63 0.42 2.24
CA ASP A 196 10.60 0.40 3.34
C ASP A 196 10.98 -1.04 3.67
N GLU A 197 9.99 -1.94 3.69
CA GLU A 197 10.18 -3.37 3.90
C GLU A 197 9.30 -4.23 2.97
N MET A 198 9.73 -5.46 2.70
CA MET A 198 8.97 -6.41 1.89
C MET A 198 9.11 -7.82 2.44
N ALA A 199 8.00 -8.55 2.50
CA ALA A 199 7.96 -9.94 2.89
C ALA A 199 7.40 -10.83 1.78
N LEU A 200 7.97 -12.02 1.64
CA LEU A 200 7.39 -13.14 0.92
C LEU A 200 6.84 -14.14 1.93
N VAL A 201 5.56 -14.50 1.81
CA VAL A 201 4.90 -15.52 2.61
C VAL A 201 4.68 -16.75 1.72
N SER A 202 5.41 -17.83 1.99
CA SER A 202 5.26 -19.07 1.24
C SER A 202 4.47 -20.11 2.05
N ARG A 203 3.44 -20.69 1.43
CA ARG A 203 2.66 -21.77 2.05
C ARG A 203 3.52 -23.02 2.25
N ALA A 204 4.35 -23.33 1.26
CA ALA A 204 5.18 -24.52 1.20
C ALA A 204 6.65 -24.13 1.35
N ARG A 205 7.50 -25.12 1.62
CA ARG A 205 8.93 -24.93 1.79
C ARG A 205 9.59 -24.35 0.52
N VAL A 206 10.35 -23.28 0.69
CA VAL A 206 11.15 -22.63 -0.35
C VAL A 206 12.53 -23.27 -0.40
N PRO A 207 13.06 -23.63 -1.58
CA PRO A 207 14.44 -24.11 -1.72
C PRO A 207 15.44 -23.08 -1.16
N GLY A 208 16.48 -23.56 -0.46
CA GLY A 208 17.47 -22.69 0.19
C GLY A 208 18.08 -21.66 -0.75
N GLU A 209 18.45 -22.08 -1.97
CA GLU A 209 18.99 -21.18 -3.00
C GLU A 209 18.04 -20.04 -3.37
N VAL A 210 16.73 -20.29 -3.43
CA VAL A 210 15.71 -19.28 -3.77
C VAL A 210 15.48 -18.34 -2.60
N ARG A 211 15.51 -18.88 -1.37
CA ARG A 211 15.42 -18.08 -0.15
C ARG A 211 16.60 -17.12 -0.06
N ASP A 212 17.82 -17.63 -0.20
CA ASP A 212 19.05 -16.84 -0.16
C ASP A 212 19.02 -15.75 -1.26
N GLU A 213 18.53 -16.10 -2.46
CA GLU A 213 18.35 -15.16 -3.58
C GLU A 213 17.42 -14.00 -3.20
N LEU A 214 16.31 -14.26 -2.51
CA LEU A 214 15.33 -13.24 -2.10
C LEU A 214 15.82 -12.40 -0.91
N GLU A 215 16.39 -13.05 0.10
CA GLU A 215 16.92 -12.38 1.29
C GLU A 215 18.10 -11.47 0.95
N ALA A 216 18.96 -11.88 0.00
CA ALA A 216 20.02 -11.02 -0.54
C ALA A 216 19.48 -9.75 -1.24
N HIS A 217 18.23 -9.78 -1.72
CA HIS A 217 17.54 -8.62 -2.27
C HIS A 217 16.76 -7.83 -1.22
N GLY A 218 16.91 -8.13 0.07
CA GLY A 218 16.23 -7.43 1.17
C GLY A 218 14.75 -7.76 1.26
N ILE A 219 14.36 -8.98 0.89
CA ILE A 219 13.00 -9.51 1.06
C ILE A 219 13.02 -10.54 2.20
N LYS A 220 12.23 -10.32 3.24
CA LYS A 220 12.09 -11.28 4.35
C LYS A 220 11.25 -12.48 3.90
N VAL A 221 11.72 -13.70 4.13
CA VAL A 221 11.02 -14.91 3.69
C VAL A 221 10.41 -15.64 4.89
N TYR A 222 9.08 -15.60 4.97
CA TYR A 222 8.28 -16.43 5.88
C TYR A 222 7.98 -17.75 5.18
N ASP A 223 8.81 -18.75 5.48
CA ASP A 223 8.84 -20.05 4.82
C ASP A 223 7.97 -21.10 5.52
N ASP A 224 7.47 -22.07 4.75
CA ASP A 224 6.65 -23.19 5.21
C ASP A 224 5.52 -22.73 6.15
N VAL A 225 4.85 -21.62 5.85
CA VAL A 225 3.83 -21.08 6.77
C VAL A 225 2.62 -22.01 6.85
N GLY A 226 2.27 -22.70 5.76
CA GLY A 226 1.07 -23.50 5.68
C GLY A 226 -0.16 -22.66 6.03
N PHE A 227 -1.11 -23.22 6.79
CA PHE A 227 -2.25 -22.49 7.35
C PHE A 227 -2.11 -22.31 8.87
N ARG A 228 -0.89 -21.98 9.34
CA ARG A 228 -0.53 -21.80 10.76
C ARG A 228 -0.44 -20.32 11.13
N PRO A 229 -1.42 -19.73 11.85
CA PRO A 229 -1.40 -18.30 12.19
C PRO A 229 -0.17 -17.86 12.99
N GLU A 230 0.33 -18.72 13.89
CA GLU A 230 1.50 -18.45 14.74
C GLU A 230 2.77 -18.17 13.92
N ARG A 231 2.84 -18.66 12.68
CA ARG A 231 3.95 -18.40 11.75
C ARG A 231 3.92 -17.02 11.11
N LEU A 232 2.87 -16.23 11.37
CA LEU A 232 2.69 -14.86 10.87
C LEU A 232 2.80 -13.80 11.96
N GLU A 233 3.05 -14.18 13.22
CA GLU A 233 3.12 -13.24 14.36
C GLU A 233 4.21 -12.18 14.17
N GLU A 234 5.42 -12.58 13.79
CA GLU A 234 6.51 -11.65 13.50
C GLU A 234 6.16 -10.70 12.35
N LEU A 235 5.51 -11.20 11.28
CA LEU A 235 5.04 -10.35 10.19
C LEU A 235 3.97 -9.34 10.65
N ALA A 236 3.05 -9.77 11.51
CA ALA A 236 2.03 -8.88 12.07
C ALA A 236 2.68 -7.77 12.92
N HIS A 237 3.71 -8.11 13.71
CA HIS A 237 4.47 -7.15 14.49
C HIS A 237 5.24 -6.15 13.61
N GLU A 238 5.88 -6.64 12.55
CA GLU A 238 6.57 -5.78 11.57
C GLU A 238 5.61 -4.81 10.89
N LEU A 239 4.41 -5.26 10.51
CA LEU A 239 3.37 -4.40 9.95
C LEU A 239 2.92 -3.35 10.98
N LEU A 240 2.68 -3.74 12.23
CA LEU A 240 2.28 -2.82 13.29
C LEU A 240 3.33 -1.74 13.56
N SER A 241 4.62 -2.06 13.40
CA SER A 241 5.71 -1.08 13.49
C SER A 241 5.65 0.03 12.43
N LYS A 242 4.88 -0.18 11.35
CA LYS A 242 4.63 0.82 10.29
C LYS A 242 3.41 1.68 10.56
N ALA A 243 2.66 1.40 11.64
CA ALA A 243 1.49 2.20 11.98
C ALA A 243 1.90 3.65 12.23
N ARG A 244 1.10 4.57 11.70
CA ARG A 244 1.27 6.02 11.91
C ARG A 244 -0.02 6.57 12.49
N PRO A 245 0.03 7.70 13.22
CA PRO A 245 -1.17 8.34 13.71
C PRO A 245 -2.21 8.48 12.59
N ALA A 246 -3.44 8.03 12.84
CA ALA A 246 -4.56 8.49 12.06
C ALA A 246 -4.59 10.01 12.25
N GLY A 247 -4.38 10.79 11.18
CA GLY A 247 -4.30 12.26 11.26
C GLY A 247 -5.48 12.87 12.04
N GLU A 248 -5.28 14.09 12.55
CA GLU A 248 -5.90 14.54 13.82
C GLU A 248 -5.91 13.39 14.82
N ALA A 249 -4.80 13.28 15.56
CA ALA A 249 -4.72 12.72 16.91
C ALA A 249 -6.10 12.29 17.38
N ASP A 250 -6.39 10.97 17.40
CA ASP A 250 -7.64 10.49 17.97
C ASP A 250 -7.61 10.91 19.44
N LEU A 251 -8.11 12.12 19.72
CA LEU A 251 -7.94 12.81 20.98
C LEU A 251 -8.50 11.96 22.10
N LEU A 252 -9.52 11.16 21.80
CA LEU A 252 -10.10 10.22 22.73
C LEU A 252 -9.17 9.04 23.01
N ALA A 253 -8.47 8.51 22.00
CA ALA A 253 -7.47 7.47 22.19
C ALA A 253 -6.22 8.00 22.93
N GLU A 254 -5.77 9.21 22.61
CA GLU A 254 -4.66 9.85 23.33
C GLU A 254 -5.00 10.13 24.79
N VAL A 255 -6.19 10.69 25.05
CA VAL A 255 -6.70 10.87 26.41
C VAL A 255 -6.83 9.52 27.12
N ALA A 256 -7.38 8.50 26.47
CA ALA A 256 -7.51 7.17 27.07
C ALA A 256 -6.14 6.59 27.45
N SER A 257 -5.12 6.76 26.60
CA SER A 257 -3.74 6.35 26.87
C SER A 257 -3.15 7.09 28.09
N ILE A 258 -3.31 8.42 28.16
CA ILE A 258 -2.89 9.24 29.31
C ILE A 258 -3.58 8.80 30.60
N LEU A 259 -4.86 8.42 30.51
CA LEU A 259 -5.65 7.93 31.64
C LEU A 259 -5.40 6.44 31.96
N GLY A 260 -4.57 5.73 31.19
CA GLY A 260 -4.29 4.30 31.37
C GLY A 260 -5.46 3.38 31.06
N LEU A 261 -6.43 3.83 30.25
CA LEU A 261 -7.62 3.08 29.88
C LEU A 261 -7.31 2.08 28.76
N LYS A 262 -7.29 0.78 29.09
CA LYS A 262 -7.10 -0.30 28.11
C LYS A 262 -8.36 -0.59 27.29
N GLN A 263 -9.53 -0.27 27.82
CA GLN A 263 -10.83 -0.35 27.16
C GLN A 263 -11.70 0.82 27.64
N PHE A 264 -12.44 1.47 26.73
CA PHE A 264 -13.28 2.61 27.08
C PHE A 264 -14.44 2.79 26.10
N ASP A 265 -15.54 3.34 26.61
CA ASP A 265 -16.65 3.83 25.79
C ASP A 265 -16.32 5.25 25.30
N ARG A 266 -16.33 5.43 23.98
CA ARG A 266 -15.93 6.69 23.34
C ARG A 266 -16.92 7.82 23.60
N GLU A 267 -18.20 7.52 23.66
CA GLU A 267 -19.24 8.53 23.88
C GLU A 267 -19.24 8.99 25.33
N ALA A 268 -19.06 8.06 26.27
CA ALA A 268 -18.85 8.36 27.67
C ALA A 268 -17.59 9.19 27.89
N LEU A 269 -16.44 8.79 27.32
CA LEU A 269 -15.18 9.54 27.46
C LEU A 269 -15.29 10.94 26.86
N ARG A 270 -15.92 11.07 25.70
CA ARG A 270 -16.20 12.38 25.08
C ARG A 270 -17.06 13.27 25.97
N LYS A 271 -18.11 12.72 26.58
CA LYS A 271 -19.00 13.47 27.48
C LYS A 271 -18.24 13.99 28.70
N VAL A 272 -17.46 13.13 29.35
CA VAL A 272 -16.64 13.50 30.51
C VAL A 272 -15.59 14.55 30.15
N LEU A 273 -14.93 14.41 29.00
CA LEU A 273 -13.97 15.41 28.53
C LEU A 273 -14.62 16.78 28.30
N LEU A 274 -15.83 16.82 27.73
CA LEU A 274 -16.56 18.08 27.54
C LEU A 274 -17.01 18.70 28.86
N GLU A 275 -17.36 17.89 29.85
CA GLU A 275 -17.66 18.36 31.22
C GLU A 275 -16.40 18.94 31.88
N LEU A 276 -15.27 18.23 31.82
CA LEU A 276 -13.99 18.72 32.35
C LEU A 276 -13.53 20.02 31.68
N VAL A 277 -13.70 20.13 30.36
CA VAL A 277 -13.38 21.37 29.62
C VAL A 277 -14.27 22.54 30.08
N ARG A 278 -15.54 22.28 30.44
CA ARG A 278 -16.43 23.32 30.96
C ARG A 278 -16.02 23.73 32.37
N GLU A 279 -15.62 22.79 33.22
CA GLU A 279 -15.14 23.05 34.59
C GLU A 279 -13.84 23.86 34.58
N GLU A 280 -12.91 23.50 33.69
CA GLU A 280 -11.57 24.10 33.60
C GLU A 280 -11.45 25.18 32.51
N ALA A 281 -12.57 25.70 32.02
CA ALA A 281 -12.61 26.58 30.84
C ALA A 281 -11.69 27.80 30.97
N ASP A 282 -11.65 28.43 32.15
CA ASP A 282 -10.83 29.62 32.37
C ASP A 282 -9.33 29.31 32.50
N VAL A 283 -8.98 28.14 33.04
CA VAL A 283 -7.59 27.66 33.11
C VAL A 283 -7.09 27.31 31.71
N LEU A 284 -7.92 26.60 30.93
CA LEU A 284 -7.64 26.24 29.55
C LEU A 284 -7.45 27.48 28.68
N ARG A 285 -8.33 28.50 28.79
CA ARG A 285 -8.18 29.78 28.08
C ARG A 285 -6.84 30.45 28.39
N LYS A 286 -6.46 30.55 29.67
CA LYS A 286 -5.19 31.16 30.10
C LYS A 286 -3.97 30.43 29.52
N ARG A 287 -3.98 29.10 29.52
CA ARG A 287 -2.89 28.29 28.95
C ARG A 287 -2.80 28.42 27.43
N LEU A 288 -3.93 28.44 26.73
CA LEU A 288 -3.98 28.65 25.29
C LEU A 288 -3.47 30.05 24.90
N SER A 289 -3.86 31.08 25.65
CA SER A 289 -3.34 32.45 25.43
C SER A 289 -1.85 32.61 25.74
N ALA A 290 -1.27 31.74 26.57
CA ALA A 290 0.16 31.74 26.87
C ALA A 290 1.00 30.95 25.84
N SER A 291 0.35 30.14 24.98
CA SER A 291 1.01 29.18 24.08
C SER A 291 0.86 29.51 22.58
N GLY A 292 0.20 30.62 22.22
CA GLY A 292 -0.01 31.08 20.84
C GLY A 292 0.17 32.60 20.70
N PRO A 293 0.44 33.13 19.48
CA PRO A 293 0.80 34.52 19.29
C PRO A 293 -0.33 35.44 19.75
N SER A 294 0.04 36.48 20.48
CA SER A 294 -0.85 37.54 20.96
C SER A 294 -1.79 38.02 19.87
N ASP A 295 -3.07 38.11 20.20
CA ASP A 295 -4.19 38.64 19.40
C ASP A 295 -4.08 40.16 19.10
N GLU A 296 -2.86 40.70 19.02
CA GLU A 296 -2.56 42.11 18.72
C GLU A 296 -2.32 42.38 17.22
N GLY A 297 -2.34 41.34 16.37
CA GLY A 297 -2.05 41.47 14.93
C GLY A 297 -3.19 41.98 14.05
N MET A 298 -4.42 42.13 14.55
CA MET A 298 -5.59 42.38 13.70
C MET A 298 -6.36 43.67 14.03
N ARG A 299 -5.63 44.78 14.21
CA ARG A 299 -6.17 46.14 14.02
C ARG A 299 -5.12 47.07 13.45
N LYS A 300 -5.06 47.19 12.12
CA LYS A 300 -4.73 48.42 11.38
C LYS A 300 -4.86 48.21 9.87
N TYR A 301 -6.08 48.40 9.37
CA TYR A 301 -6.30 49.11 8.12
C TYR A 301 -7.59 49.92 8.28
N PRO A 302 -7.51 51.23 8.64
CA PRO A 302 -8.60 52.15 8.32
C PRO A 302 -8.53 52.43 6.82
N GLY A 303 -9.70 52.47 6.18
CA GLY A 303 -9.81 52.72 4.75
C GLY A 303 -9.28 54.09 4.35
N THR A 304 -8.68 54.12 3.16
CA THR A 304 -8.84 55.10 2.07
C THR A 304 -8.27 54.45 0.82
#